data_AF-A0A430QFH6-F1
#
_entry.id   AF-A0A430QFH6-F1
#
_cell.length_a   1.000
_cell.length_b   1.000
_cell.length_c   1.000
_cell.angle_alpha   90.00
_cell.angle_beta   90.00
_cell.angle_gamma   90.00
#
_symmetry.space_group_name_H-M   'P 1'
#
loop_
_entity.id
_entity.type
_entity.pdbx_description
1 polymer ?
#
loop_
_entity_poly.entity_id
_entity_poly.type
_entity_poly.pdbx_seq_one_letter_code
_entity_poly.pdbx_strand_id
1 'polypeptide(L)'
;MNLLNVYKRHQAISSNQLGYYCKLVEYELIREVILDLAYEYELNLLTSYESDLYCTVARIWTECHVSKGIEETCFYSKEEHGNKIMDDILSILHTRMEKKLNERLRLFGDHNQDQSESNHSVGVEKLRNRKTELATELRSIELTNSRCILQKEVKELETLLATYDNKDGEYHKLVKRYVDCQQQLSLRSTLLHNNDTIQLNRRSHKNFSSRRSLSVDVITRK
;
A
#
# COMPACT_ATOMS: atom_id res chain seq x y z
N MET A 1 1.02 16.59 -21.29
CA MET A 1 2.14 15.71 -20.94
C MET A 1 1.77 14.90 -19.72
N ASN A 2 1.89 13.58 -19.81
CA ASN A 2 1.33 12.59 -18.89
C ASN A 2 2.09 12.53 -17.55
N LEU A 3 1.40 12.86 -16.45
CA LEU A 3 1.77 12.51 -15.07
C LEU A 3 1.27 11.09 -14.74
N LEU A 4 1.71 10.11 -15.52
CA LEU A 4 1.27 8.71 -15.37
C LEU A 4 2.42 7.76 -15.66
N ASN A 5 3.43 7.75 -14.79
CA ASN A 5 4.31 6.58 -14.57
C ASN A 5 5.32 6.80 -13.44
N VAL A 6 4.84 6.91 -12.20
CA VAL A 6 5.67 6.57 -11.03
C VAL A 6 5.28 5.18 -10.55
N TYR A 7 5.32 4.20 -11.46
CA TYR A 7 5.53 2.82 -11.07
C TYR A 7 7.02 2.72 -10.72
N LYS A 8 7.34 2.91 -9.43
CA LYS A 8 8.64 2.55 -8.88
C LYS A 8 8.78 1.04 -9.07
N ARG A 9 9.43 0.61 -10.17
CA ARG A 9 9.99 -0.73 -10.24
C ARG A 9 11.00 -0.81 -9.09
N HIS A 10 10.77 -1.68 -8.12
CA HIS A 10 11.83 -2.08 -7.20
C HIS A 10 12.86 -2.85 -8.01
N GLN A 11 13.85 -2.13 -8.53
CA GLN A 11 15.02 -2.73 -9.14
C GLN A 11 15.82 -3.38 -8.00
N ALA A 12 15.98 -4.70 -8.07
CA ALA A 12 16.76 -5.43 -7.08
C ALA A 12 18.19 -4.87 -7.06
N ILE A 13 18.61 -4.35 -5.91
CA ILE A 13 19.96 -3.81 -5.71
C ILE A 13 20.92 -5.00 -5.71
N SER A 14 21.95 -4.97 -6.56
CA SER A 14 22.98 -6.01 -6.56
C SER A 14 23.80 -5.97 -5.25
N SER A 15 24.33 -7.11 -4.81
CA SER A 15 25.15 -7.19 -3.59
C SER A 15 26.30 -6.16 -3.55
N ASN A 16 26.94 -5.92 -4.70
CA ASN A 16 28.02 -4.92 -4.82
C ASN A 16 27.52 -3.48 -4.65
N GLN A 17 26.33 -3.17 -5.17
CA GLN A 17 25.72 -1.85 -4.97
C GLN A 17 25.29 -1.66 -3.53
N LEU A 18 24.74 -2.70 -2.89
CA LEU A 18 24.37 -2.65 -1.47
C LEU A 18 25.59 -2.34 -0.59
N GLY A 19 26.71 -3.02 -0.81
CA GLY A 19 27.95 -2.74 -0.09
C GLY A 19 28.46 -1.31 -0.28
N TYR A 20 28.36 -0.75 -1.49
CA TYR A 20 28.71 0.66 -1.75
C TYR A 20 27.80 1.63 -1.00
N TYR A 21 26.48 1.41 -1.04
CA TYR A 21 25.52 2.26 -0.33
C TYR A 21 25.69 2.17 1.19
N CYS A 22 25.97 0.99 1.74
CA CYS A 22 26.24 0.84 3.17
C CYS A 22 27.43 1.71 3.61
N LYS A 23 28.54 1.67 2.86
CA LYS A 23 29.73 2.50 3.17
C LYS A 23 29.46 3.99 3.04
N LEU A 24 28.65 4.39 2.06
CA LEU A 24 28.26 5.80 1.89
C LEU A 24 27.42 6.28 3.07
N VAL A 25 26.41 5.49 3.48
CA VAL A 25 25.56 5.81 4.64
C VAL A 25 26.38 5.88 5.92
N GLU A 26 27.31 4.94 6.12
CA GLU A 26 28.23 4.94 7.26
C GLU A 26 29.09 6.22 7.28
N TYR A 27 29.71 6.58 6.16
CA TYR A 27 30.49 7.81 6.05
C TYR A 27 29.65 9.07 6.34
N GLU A 28 28.44 9.15 5.78
CA GLU A 28 27.53 10.28 6.03
C GLU A 28 27.13 10.39 7.50
N LEU A 29 26.87 9.26 8.16
CA LEU A 29 26.55 9.21 9.59
C LEU A 29 27.73 9.66 10.44
N ILE A 30 28.95 9.17 10.17
CA ILE A 30 30.16 9.59 10.88
C ILE A 30 30.36 11.10 10.71
N ARG A 31 30.26 11.61 9.47
CA ARG A 31 30.39 13.03 9.17
C ARG A 31 29.38 13.88 9.96
N GLU A 32 28.12 13.45 10.00
CA GLU A 32 27.07 14.16 10.73
C GLU A 32 27.33 14.18 12.24
N VAL A 33 27.73 13.04 12.83
CA VAL A 33 28.06 12.96 14.26
C VAL A 33 29.24 13.87 14.62
N ILE A 34 30.28 13.95 13.76
CA ILE A 34 31.42 14.83 13.99
C ILE A 34 30.99 16.31 13.93
N LEU A 35 30.08 16.67 13.03
CA LEU A 35 29.53 18.02 12.96
C LEU A 35 28.70 18.39 14.18
N ASP A 36 27.89 17.46 14.70
CA ASP A 36 27.14 17.67 15.94
C ASP A 36 28.08 17.84 17.14
N LEU A 37 29.13 17.01 17.23
CA LEU A 37 30.16 17.16 18.26
C LEU A 37 30.87 18.51 18.16
N ALA A 38 31.20 18.96 16.96
CA ALA A 38 31.78 20.29 16.73
C ALA A 38 30.85 21.41 17.21
N TYR A 39 29.56 21.31 16.88
CA TYR A 39 28.57 22.27 17.31
C TYR A 39 28.42 22.30 18.84
N GLU A 40 28.35 21.14 19.49
CA GLU A 40 28.25 21.02 20.94
C GLU A 40 29.53 21.50 21.66
N TYR A 41 30.70 21.26 21.07
CA TYR A 41 31.99 21.74 21.57
C TYR A 41 32.04 23.28 21.60
N GLU A 42 31.68 23.93 20.48
CA GLU A 42 31.64 25.41 20.38
C GLU A 42 30.64 26.04 21.36
N LEU A 43 29.57 25.32 21.68
CA LEU A 43 28.57 25.74 22.67
C LEU A 43 28.93 25.38 24.12
N ASN A 44 30.09 24.76 24.38
CA ASN A 44 30.49 24.23 25.69
C ASN A 44 29.45 23.28 26.31
N LEU A 45 28.78 22.48 25.48
CA LEU A 45 27.80 21.47 25.91
C LEU A 45 28.47 20.12 26.19
N LEU A 46 29.67 19.90 25.68
CA LEU A 46 30.48 18.72 25.97
C LEU A 46 31.14 18.80 27.34
N THR A 47 31.28 17.66 28.01
CA THR A 47 32.17 17.57 29.17
C THR A 47 33.63 17.82 28.77
N SER A 48 34.50 18.12 29.74
CA SER A 48 35.95 18.22 29.48
C SER A 48 36.50 16.96 28.82
N TYR A 49 36.01 15.80 29.22
CA TYR A 49 36.44 14.52 28.65
C TYR A 49 35.96 14.35 27.20
N GLU A 50 34.67 14.60 26.93
CA GLU A 50 34.14 14.52 25.56
C GLU A 50 34.78 15.54 24.62
N SER A 51 35.18 16.70 25.16
CA SER A 51 35.92 17.73 24.42
C SER A 51 37.28 17.23 23.97
N ASP A 52 38.00 16.50 24.83
CA ASP A 52 39.30 15.89 24.48
C ASP A 52 39.14 14.77 23.43
N LEU A 53 38.08 13.97 23.57
CA LEU A 53 37.73 12.94 22.58
C LEU A 53 37.39 13.59 21.22
N TYR A 54 36.57 14.65 21.22
CA TYR A 54 36.22 15.39 20.01
C TYR A 54 37.47 15.97 19.33
N CYS A 55 38.36 16.64 20.07
CA CYS A 55 39.61 17.18 19.51
C CYS A 55 40.43 16.08 18.82
N THR A 56 40.49 14.90 19.43
CA THR A 56 41.19 13.73 18.87
C THR A 56 40.52 13.23 17.60
N VAL A 57 39.18 13.10 17.60
CA VAL A 57 38.39 12.71 16.42
C VAL A 57 38.54 13.71 15.29
N ALA A 58 38.46 15.01 15.58
CA ALA A 58 38.58 16.08 14.58
C ALA A 58 39.97 16.08 13.92
N ARG A 59 41.02 15.83 14.71
CA ARG A 59 42.39 15.66 14.20
C ARG A 59 42.47 14.46 13.26
N ILE A 60 42.02 13.29 13.69
CA ILE A 60 42.01 12.06 12.87
C ILE A 60 41.21 12.28 11.57
N TRP A 61 40.02 12.85 11.67
CA TRP A 61 39.17 13.15 10.53
C TRP A 61 39.86 14.08 9.53
N THR A 62 40.50 15.14 10.02
CA THR A 62 41.23 16.09 9.18
C THR A 62 42.42 15.43 8.49
N GLU A 63 43.22 14.65 9.21
CA GLU A 63 44.36 13.91 8.66
C GLU A 63 43.91 12.96 7.54
N CYS A 64 42.83 12.20 7.74
CA CYS A 64 42.27 11.30 6.73
C CYS A 64 41.83 12.00 5.43
N HIS A 65 41.47 13.28 5.48
CA HIS A 65 40.95 14.02 4.32
C HIS A 65 41.95 14.99 3.69
N VAL A 66 42.97 15.43 4.44
CA VAL A 66 43.94 16.46 4.00
C VAL A 66 45.32 15.85 3.68
N SER A 67 45.73 14.77 4.35
CA SER A 67 47.06 14.18 4.15
C SER A 67 47.10 13.22 2.95
N LYS A 68 48.04 13.44 2.03
CA LYS A 68 48.25 12.60 0.83
C LYS A 68 48.97 11.26 1.10
N GLY A 69 49.37 11.00 2.34
CA GLY A 69 49.98 9.74 2.77
C GLY A 69 49.55 9.48 4.20
N ILE A 70 48.67 8.51 4.40
CA ILE A 70 48.33 8.00 5.73
C ILE A 70 49.49 7.06 6.10
N GLU A 71 50.46 7.54 6.86
CA GLU A 71 51.32 6.61 7.57
C GLU A 71 50.47 5.97 8.68
N GLU A 72 50.25 4.64 8.60
CA GLU A 72 49.52 3.82 9.57
C GLU A 72 50.07 3.94 11.02
N THR A 73 51.19 4.65 11.20
CA THR A 73 51.88 4.92 12.46
C THR A 73 51.15 5.88 13.39
N CYS A 74 50.14 6.64 12.93
CA CYS A 74 49.42 7.60 13.78
C CYS A 74 48.40 6.96 14.74
N PHE A 75 47.99 5.71 14.49
CA PHE A 75 46.83 5.12 15.18
C PHE A 75 47.18 4.28 16.42
N TYR A 76 48.45 3.91 16.60
CA TYR A 76 48.88 3.05 17.70
C TYR A 76 50.13 3.62 18.37
N SER A 77 49.93 4.49 19.37
CA SER A 77 50.89 4.54 20.48
C SER A 77 50.90 3.15 21.12
N LYS A 78 52.08 2.54 21.32
CA LYS A 78 52.25 1.22 21.98
C LYS A 78 51.88 1.25 23.48
N GLU A 79 51.14 2.26 23.93
CA GLU A 79 50.79 2.51 25.32
C GLU A 79 49.34 2.11 25.57
N GLU A 80 49.11 1.40 26.68
CA GLU A 80 47.79 0.93 27.14
C GLU A 80 46.74 2.06 27.21
N HIS A 81 47.18 3.29 27.47
CA HIS A 81 46.35 4.48 27.47
C HIS A 81 45.83 4.89 26.08
N GLY A 82 46.60 4.66 25.01
CA GLY A 82 46.19 4.98 23.64
C GLY A 82 45.03 4.10 23.16
N ASN A 83 45.06 2.81 23.52
CA ASN A 83 43.99 1.87 23.18
C ASN A 83 42.67 2.25 23.86
N LYS A 84 42.70 2.62 25.15
CA LYS A 84 41.51 3.05 25.89
C LYS A 84 40.85 4.29 25.27
N ILE A 85 41.65 5.28 24.86
CA ILE A 85 41.13 6.50 24.22
C ILE A 85 40.44 6.16 22.90
N MET A 86 41.03 5.26 22.10
CA MET A 86 40.41 4.83 20.85
C MET A 86 39.11 4.06 21.07
N ASP A 87 39.05 3.20 22.10
CA ASP A 87 37.82 2.49 22.46
C ASP A 87 36.70 3.47 22.87
N ASP A 88 37.03 4.50 23.65
CA ASP A 88 36.07 5.52 24.07
C ASP A 88 35.60 6.39 22.89
N ILE A 89 36.50 6.70 21.94
CA ILE A 89 36.15 7.36 20.67
C ILE A 89 35.19 6.49 19.85
N LEU A 90 35.47 5.20 19.70
CA LEU A 90 34.60 4.28 18.96
C LEU A 90 33.23 4.16 19.64
N SER A 91 33.21 4.10 20.97
CA SER A 91 31.99 4.04 21.76
C SER A 91 31.10 5.27 21.54
N ILE A 92 31.64 6.49 21.68
CA ILE A 92 30.85 7.71 21.50
C ILE A 92 30.32 7.87 20.08
N LEU A 93 31.13 7.53 19.07
CA LEU A 93 30.70 7.56 17.67
C LEU A 93 29.58 6.54 17.44
N HIS A 94 29.77 5.29 17.89
CA HIS A 94 28.77 4.24 17.71
C HIS A 94 27.43 4.60 18.35
N THR A 95 27.43 5.03 19.62
CA THR A 95 26.19 5.41 20.32
C THR A 95 25.46 6.57 19.63
N ARG A 96 26.19 7.60 19.18
CA ARG A 96 25.57 8.75 18.49
C ARG A 96 25.05 8.38 17.10
N MET A 97 25.78 7.56 16.35
CA MET A 97 25.33 7.05 15.05
C MET A 97 24.07 6.18 15.20
N GLU A 98 24.05 5.28 16.17
CA GLU A 98 22.89 4.42 16.47
C GLU A 98 21.65 5.26 16.79
N LYS A 99 21.79 6.31 17.61
CA LYS A 99 20.70 7.24 17.92
C LYS A 99 20.14 7.90 16.66
N LYS A 100 21.00 8.42 15.78
CA LYS A 100 20.57 9.03 14.51
C LYS A 100 19.92 8.03 13.56
N LEU A 101 20.45 6.82 13.48
CA LEU A 101 19.87 5.77 12.65
C LEU A 101 18.47 5.39 13.15
N ASN A 102 18.31 5.22 14.46
CA ASN A 102 17.02 4.92 15.09
C ASN A 102 16.00 6.04 14.88
N GLU A 103 16.41 7.30 14.95
CA GLU A 103 15.55 8.44 14.64
C GLU A 103 15.08 8.44 13.18
N ARG A 104 16.01 8.23 12.23
CA ARG A 104 15.66 8.09 10.80
C ARG A 104 14.70 6.93 10.57
N LEU A 105 14.95 5.76 11.17
CA LEU A 105 14.09 4.58 11.07
C LEU A 105 12.68 4.86 11.61
N ARG A 106 12.58 5.60 12.72
CA ARG A 106 11.29 6.01 13.29
C ARG A 106 10.51 6.92 12.33
N LEU A 107 11.16 7.94 11.75
CA LEU A 107 10.54 8.82 10.75
C LEU A 107 10.06 8.06 9.51
N PHE A 108 10.82 7.04 9.07
CA PHE A 108 10.38 6.14 7.99
C PHE A 108 9.15 5.32 8.40
N GLY A 109 9.08 4.83 9.64
CA GLY A 109 7.90 4.11 10.15
C GLY A 109 6.65 4.98 10.18
N ASP A 110 6.76 6.18 10.73
CA ASP A 110 5.63 7.09 10.93
C ASP A 110 5.04 7.57 9.58
N HIS A 111 5.87 7.84 8.57
CA HIS A 111 5.40 8.22 7.23
C HIS A 111 4.68 7.10 6.47
N ASN A 112 4.94 5.84 6.81
CA ASN A 112 4.29 4.70 6.19
C ASN A 112 2.95 4.34 6.86
N GLN A 113 2.72 4.74 8.11
CA GLN A 113 1.47 4.42 8.81
C GLN A 113 0.29 5.25 8.29
N ASP A 114 0.46 6.57 8.09
CA ASP A 114 -0.56 7.44 7.50
C ASP A 114 -0.91 7.07 6.05
N GLN A 115 0.07 6.59 5.28
CA GLN A 115 -0.16 6.14 3.90
C GLN A 115 -0.71 4.71 3.82
N SER A 116 -0.35 3.85 4.79
CA SER A 116 -0.87 2.49 4.92
C SER A 116 -2.37 2.51 5.20
N GLU A 117 -2.84 3.31 6.14
CA GLU A 117 -4.26 3.37 6.51
C GLU A 117 -5.15 3.87 5.35
N SER A 118 -4.69 4.89 4.63
CA SER A 118 -5.35 5.43 3.44
C SER A 118 -5.46 4.40 2.31
N ASN A 119 -4.35 3.74 1.96
CA ASN A 119 -4.32 2.77 0.87
C ASN A 119 -4.99 1.45 1.23
N HIS A 120 -4.92 1.03 2.50
CA HIS A 120 -5.61 -0.14 3.01
C HIS A 120 -7.13 0.05 2.98
N SER A 121 -7.62 1.20 3.45
CA SER A 121 -9.05 1.55 3.41
C SER A 121 -9.62 1.55 1.98
N VAL A 122 -8.90 2.16 1.03
CA VAL A 122 -9.29 2.19 -0.39
C VAL A 122 -9.24 0.80 -1.03
N GLY A 123 -8.23 -0.01 -0.69
CA GLY A 123 -8.10 -1.39 -1.18
C GLY A 123 -9.22 -2.30 -0.70
N VAL A 124 -9.53 -2.25 0.60
CA VAL A 124 -10.60 -3.02 1.24
C VAL A 124 -11.96 -2.63 0.66
N GLU A 125 -12.21 -1.33 0.46
CA GLU A 125 -13.48 -0.88 -0.12
C GLU A 125 -13.63 -1.30 -1.60
N LYS A 126 -12.56 -1.26 -2.40
CA LYS A 126 -12.58 -1.77 -3.78
C LYS A 126 -12.86 -3.28 -3.83
N LEU A 127 -12.23 -4.06 -2.97
CA LEU A 127 -12.44 -5.51 -2.89
C LEU A 127 -13.87 -5.84 -2.42
N ARG A 128 -14.39 -5.11 -1.44
CA ARG A 128 -15.78 -5.24 -0.97
C ARG A 128 -16.77 -4.95 -2.10
N ASN A 129 -16.57 -3.85 -2.83
CA ASN A 129 -17.40 -3.51 -3.98
C ASN A 129 -17.33 -4.59 -5.07
N ARG A 130 -16.13 -5.06 -5.42
CA ARG A 130 -15.97 -6.14 -6.41
C ARG A 130 -16.65 -7.44 -5.97
N LYS A 131 -16.56 -7.80 -4.69
CA LYS A 131 -17.26 -8.96 -4.13
C LYS A 131 -18.77 -8.83 -4.27
N THR A 132 -19.33 -7.65 -4.01
CA THR A 132 -20.77 -7.42 -4.18
C THR A 132 -21.21 -7.47 -5.64
N GLU A 133 -20.42 -6.92 -6.57
CA GLU A 133 -20.69 -7.00 -8.02
C GLU A 133 -20.73 -8.44 -8.49
N LEU A 134 -19.71 -9.24 -8.14
CA LEU A 134 -19.65 -10.67 -8.49
C LEU A 134 -20.82 -11.47 -7.89
N ALA A 135 -21.21 -11.20 -6.65
CA ALA A 135 -22.36 -11.86 -6.03
C ALA A 135 -23.68 -11.54 -6.76
N THR A 136 -23.85 -10.30 -7.24
CA THR A 136 -25.01 -9.93 -8.04
C THR A 136 -25.01 -10.56 -9.44
N GLU A 137 -23.83 -10.65 -10.08
CA GLU A 137 -23.68 -11.33 -11.38
C GLU A 137 -24.02 -12.81 -11.26
N LEU A 138 -23.48 -13.52 -10.26
CA LEU A 138 -23.81 -14.93 -10.01
C LEU A 138 -25.31 -15.16 -9.82
N ARG A 139 -25.96 -14.35 -8.99
CA ARG A 139 -27.42 -14.43 -8.78
C ARG A 139 -28.21 -14.24 -10.08
N SER A 140 -27.76 -13.32 -10.95
CA SER A 140 -28.42 -13.08 -12.25
C SER A 140 -28.30 -14.29 -13.19
N ILE A 141 -27.14 -14.96 -13.19
CA ILE A 141 -26.90 -16.17 -13.98
C ILE A 141 -27.77 -17.31 -13.48
N GLU A 142 -27.86 -17.53 -12.16
CA GLU A 142 -28.71 -18.56 -11.55
C GLU A 142 -30.18 -18.37 -11.90
N LEU A 143 -30.69 -17.13 -11.76
CA LEU A 143 -32.07 -16.79 -12.12
C LEU A 143 -32.34 -16.99 -13.62
N THR A 144 -31.37 -16.66 -14.47
CA THR A 144 -31.49 -16.84 -15.93
C THR A 144 -31.53 -18.32 -16.31
N ASN A 145 -30.65 -19.13 -15.72
CA ASN A 145 -30.62 -20.58 -15.94
C ASN A 145 -31.92 -21.23 -15.47
N SER A 146 -32.39 -20.89 -14.27
CA SER A 146 -33.65 -21.40 -13.73
C SER A 146 -34.85 -20.97 -14.58
N ARG A 147 -34.88 -19.73 -15.09
CA ARG A 147 -35.91 -19.26 -16.02
C ARG A 147 -35.89 -20.05 -17.33
N CYS A 148 -34.72 -20.32 -17.90
CA CYS A 148 -34.58 -21.12 -19.13
C CYS A 148 -35.14 -22.54 -18.96
N ILE A 149 -34.86 -23.19 -17.82
CA ILE A 149 -35.40 -24.52 -17.51
C ILE A 149 -36.93 -24.47 -17.43
N LEU A 150 -37.50 -23.52 -16.69
CA LEU A 150 -38.96 -23.36 -16.59
C LEU A 150 -39.61 -23.05 -17.93
N GLN A 151 -38.95 -22.28 -18.81
CA GLN A 151 -39.47 -22.03 -20.17
C GLN A 151 -39.54 -23.30 -21.01
N LYS A 152 -38.56 -24.21 -20.87
CA LYS A 152 -38.59 -25.51 -21.55
C LYS A 152 -39.74 -26.36 -21.03
N GLU A 153 -39.87 -26.45 -19.70
CA GLU A 153 -40.95 -27.21 -19.07
C GLU A 153 -42.33 -26.68 -19.42
N VAL A 154 -42.53 -25.35 -19.43
CA VAL A 154 -43.80 -24.73 -19.86
C VAL A 154 -44.13 -25.12 -21.31
N LYS A 155 -43.15 -25.06 -22.23
CA LYS A 155 -43.36 -25.47 -23.63
C LYS A 155 -43.72 -26.96 -23.75
N GLU A 156 -43.05 -27.82 -23.00
CA GLU A 156 -43.36 -29.26 -22.97
C GLU A 156 -44.79 -29.50 -22.45
N LEU A 157 -45.17 -28.84 -21.35
CA LEU A 157 -46.52 -28.91 -20.79
C LEU A 157 -47.59 -28.36 -21.75
N GLU A 158 -47.32 -27.28 -22.48
CA GLU A 158 -48.20 -26.75 -23.53
C GLU A 158 -48.43 -27.77 -24.64
N THR A 159 -47.37 -28.42 -25.12
CA THR A 159 -47.48 -29.47 -26.15
C THR A 159 -48.28 -30.67 -25.65
N LEU A 160 -48.07 -31.10 -24.40
CA LEU A 160 -48.81 -32.22 -23.81
C LEU A 160 -50.29 -31.89 -23.62
N LEU A 161 -50.61 -30.71 -23.09
CA LEU A 161 -51.99 -30.24 -22.91
C LEU A 161 -52.73 -30.13 -24.24
N ALA A 162 -52.04 -29.72 -25.32
CA ALA A 162 -52.64 -29.64 -26.66
C ALA A 162 -53.02 -31.02 -27.24
N THR A 163 -52.34 -32.09 -26.81
CA THR A 163 -52.60 -33.48 -27.24
C THR A 163 -53.54 -34.24 -26.30
N TYR A 164 -54.02 -33.61 -25.23
CA TYR A 164 -54.77 -34.29 -24.17
C TYR A 164 -56.28 -34.14 -24.35
N ASP A 165 -56.97 -35.21 -24.74
CA ASP A 165 -58.40 -35.17 -25.07
C ASP A 165 -59.35 -35.33 -23.86
N ASN A 166 -58.89 -36.01 -22.80
CA ASN A 166 -59.74 -36.40 -21.67
C ASN A 166 -59.57 -35.44 -20.47
N LYS A 167 -60.67 -34.96 -19.89
CA LYS A 167 -60.63 -34.05 -18.70
C LYS A 167 -60.60 -34.83 -17.37
N ASP A 168 -59.71 -35.80 -17.28
CA ASP A 168 -59.60 -36.70 -16.12
C ASP A 168 -58.75 -36.10 -14.98
N GLY A 169 -58.47 -36.91 -13.97
CA GLY A 169 -57.64 -36.49 -12.83
C GLY A 169 -56.18 -36.17 -13.19
N GLU A 170 -55.64 -36.79 -14.25
CA GLU A 170 -54.27 -36.55 -14.70
C GLU A 170 -54.17 -35.23 -15.47
N TYR A 171 -55.19 -34.89 -16.27
CA TYR A 171 -55.32 -33.55 -16.87
C TYR A 171 -55.28 -32.44 -15.82
N HIS A 172 -56.02 -32.57 -14.72
CA HIS A 172 -56.04 -31.55 -13.67
C HIS A 172 -54.70 -31.42 -12.94
N LYS A 173 -53.96 -32.53 -12.75
CA LYS A 173 -52.59 -32.50 -12.21
C LYS A 173 -51.63 -31.78 -13.16
N LEU A 174 -51.76 -32.02 -14.47
CA LEU A 174 -50.95 -31.40 -15.51
C LEU A 174 -51.18 -29.89 -15.60
N VAL A 175 -52.44 -29.46 -15.61
CA VAL A 175 -52.84 -28.04 -15.58
C VAL A 175 -52.31 -27.35 -14.34
N LYS A 176 -52.40 -27.99 -13.17
CA LYS A 176 -51.84 -27.43 -11.93
C LYS A 176 -50.34 -27.18 -12.04
N ARG A 177 -49.57 -28.17 -12.52
CA ARG A 177 -48.12 -28.03 -12.72
C ARG A 177 -47.79 -26.92 -13.72
N TYR A 178 -48.55 -26.82 -14.81
CA TYR A 178 -48.39 -25.75 -15.79
C TYR A 178 -48.60 -24.36 -15.17
N VAL A 179 -49.68 -24.17 -14.41
CA VAL A 179 -49.96 -22.90 -13.72
C VAL A 179 -48.85 -22.56 -12.73
N ASP A 180 -48.38 -23.53 -11.94
CA ASP A 180 -47.29 -23.34 -10.98
C ASP A 180 -46.00 -22.90 -11.71
N CYS A 181 -45.65 -23.54 -12.83
CA CYS A 181 -44.49 -23.19 -13.64
C CYS A 181 -44.60 -21.78 -14.26
N GLN A 182 -45.80 -21.38 -14.71
CA GLN A 182 -46.04 -20.03 -15.24
C GLN A 182 -45.90 -18.94 -14.16
N GLN A 183 -46.43 -19.17 -12.96
CA GLN A 183 -46.25 -18.25 -11.83
C GLN A 183 -44.77 -18.08 -11.48
N GLN A 184 -44.06 -19.20 -11.42
CA GLN A 184 -42.63 -19.22 -11.15
C GLN A 184 -41.78 -18.52 -12.22
N LEU A 185 -42.19 -18.62 -13.49
CA LEU A 185 -41.56 -17.93 -14.61
C LEU A 185 -41.77 -16.41 -14.53
N SER A 186 -42.99 -15.97 -14.21
CA SER A 186 -43.33 -14.55 -14.05
C SER A 186 -42.52 -13.90 -12.92
N LEU A 187 -42.43 -14.58 -11.77
CA LEU A 187 -41.64 -14.11 -10.64
C LEU A 187 -40.17 -13.93 -11.01
N ARG A 188 -39.56 -14.94 -11.65
CA ARG A 188 -38.14 -14.89 -12.05
C ARG A 188 -37.86 -13.82 -13.11
N SER A 189 -38.79 -13.61 -14.04
CA SER A 189 -38.68 -12.55 -15.06
C SER A 189 -38.71 -11.15 -14.42
N THR A 190 -39.57 -10.96 -13.42
CA THR A 190 -39.65 -9.71 -12.64
C THR A 190 -38.36 -9.45 -11.85
N LEU A 191 -37.83 -10.49 -11.18
CA LEU A 191 -36.59 -10.39 -10.40
C LEU A 191 -35.37 -10.05 -11.29
N LEU A 192 -35.31 -10.59 -12.50
CA LEU A 192 -34.25 -10.24 -13.46
C LEU A 192 -34.35 -8.78 -13.92
N HIS A 193 -35.55 -8.31 -14.28
CA HIS A 193 -35.76 -6.93 -14.70
C HIS A 193 -35.39 -5.90 -13.61
N ASN A 194 -35.72 -6.21 -12.36
CA ASN A 194 -35.37 -5.36 -11.21
C ASN A 194 -33.84 -5.32 -11.00
N ASN A 195 -33.13 -6.44 -11.20
CA ASN A 195 -31.67 -6.47 -11.10
C ASN A 195 -30.99 -5.62 -12.19
N ASP A 196 -31.48 -5.67 -13.43
CA ASP A 196 -30.93 -4.89 -14.55
C ASP A 196 -31.10 -3.38 -14.29
N THR A 197 -32.26 -2.97 -13.76
CA THR A 197 -32.57 -1.58 -13.42
C THR A 197 -31.63 -1.06 -12.30
N ILE A 198 -31.35 -1.88 -11.29
CA ILE A 198 -30.43 -1.54 -10.20
C ILE A 198 -28.99 -1.39 -10.72
N GLN A 199 -28.56 -2.24 -11.65
CA GLN A 199 -27.22 -2.14 -12.24
C GLN A 199 -27.05 -0.87 -13.09
N LEU A 200 -28.06 -0.52 -13.90
CA LEU A 200 -28.05 0.70 -14.71
C LEU A 200 -27.97 1.96 -13.85
N ASN A 201 -28.78 2.03 -12.78
CA ASN A 201 -28.74 3.16 -11.85
C ASN A 201 -27.36 3.28 -11.17
N ARG A 202 -26.75 2.17 -10.73
CA ARG A 202 -25.40 2.20 -10.14
C ARG A 202 -24.32 2.68 -11.12
N ARG A 203 -24.40 2.32 -12.40
CA ARG A 203 -23.45 2.81 -13.43
C ARG A 203 -23.62 4.31 -13.68
N SER A 204 -24.86 4.82 -13.66
CA SER A 204 -25.13 6.25 -13.83
C SER A 204 -24.54 7.10 -12.70
N HIS A 205 -24.67 6.68 -11.44
CA HIS A 205 -24.14 7.43 -10.28
C HIS A 205 -22.59 7.48 -10.24
N LYS A 206 -21.90 6.44 -10.75
CA LYS A 206 -20.43 6.48 -10.90
C LYS A 206 -19.98 7.56 -11.90
N ASN A 207 -20.80 7.89 -12.90
CA ASN A 207 -20.45 8.88 -13.93
C ASN A 207 -20.71 10.33 -13.51
N PHE A 208 -21.61 10.58 -12.55
CA PHE A 208 -21.92 11.93 -12.08
C PHE A 208 -20.97 12.45 -10.99
N SER A 209 -20.25 11.57 -10.28
CA SER A 209 -19.35 11.98 -9.19
C SER A 209 -17.98 12.52 -9.65
N SER A 210 -17.75 12.64 -10.96
CA SER A 210 -16.46 13.12 -11.53
C SER A 210 -16.42 14.62 -11.83
N ARG A 211 -17.49 15.37 -11.58
CA ARG A 211 -17.48 16.84 -11.73
C ARG A 211 -17.20 17.51 -10.39
N ARG A 212 -15.92 17.56 -10.01
CA ARG A 212 -15.42 18.39 -8.91
C ARG A 212 -15.51 19.86 -9.38
N SER A 213 -16.49 20.60 -8.88
CA SER A 213 -16.66 22.04 -9.14
C SER A 213 -15.47 22.80 -8.56
N LEU A 214 -14.64 23.38 -9.42
CA LEU A 214 -13.59 24.33 -9.03
C LEU A 214 -14.23 25.72 -8.89
N SER A 215 -14.51 26.14 -7.65
CA SER A 215 -14.70 27.56 -7.35
C SER A 215 -13.31 28.17 -7.19
N VAL A 216 -12.91 29.00 -8.15
CA VAL A 216 -11.66 29.77 -8.09
C VAL A 216 -11.98 31.09 -7.41
N ASP A 217 -11.65 31.20 -6.12
CA ASP A 217 -11.63 32.50 -5.44
C ASP A 217 -10.36 33.25 -5.85
N VAL A 218 -10.58 34.32 -6.62
CA VAL A 218 -9.56 35.28 -7.07
C VAL A 218 -9.20 36.17 -5.87
N ILE A 219 -8.10 35.87 -5.19
CA ILE A 219 -7.50 36.80 -4.22
C ILE A 219 -6.63 37.79 -5.00
N THR A 220 -7.18 38.98 -5.20
CA THR A 220 -6.48 40.15 -5.74
C THR A 220 -5.51 40.67 -4.68
N ARG A 221 -4.20 40.67 -5.00
CA ARG A 221 -3.19 41.38 -4.21
C ARG A 221 -3.33 42.89 -4.44
N LYS A 222 -3.30 43.66 -3.36
CA LYS A 222 -2.87 45.06 -3.34
C LYS A 222 -1.83 45.21 -2.25
#